data_AF-A0A3C0EPA5-F1
#
_entry.id   AF-A0A3C0EPA5-F1
#
_cell.length_a   1.000
_cell.length_b   1.000
_cell.length_c   1.000
_cell.angle_alpha   90.00
_cell.angle_beta   90.00
_cell.angle_gamma   90.00
#
_symmetry.space_group_name_H-M   'P 1'
#
loop_
_entity.id
_entity.type
_entity.pdbx_description
1 polymer ?
#
loop_
_entity_poly.entity_id
_entity_poly.type
_entity_poly.pdbx_seq_one_letter_code
_entity_poly.pdbx_strand_id
1 'polypeptide(L)'
;MSNTSKPLRIEDLESMNLQNPDVALETLQRATEANWNNAYRKGSTAHLPATGNLLITGDLHDHSYFFAMICKMAKLHKHPDQHLILHELIHGEHLVNNMDFSVRLLIKAAAFKAAYPDQVHIMLGNHELAQLIGTGTFKAGTSNVDAFNDGVDYIFGDRSDEIHVAINDFITSMLLAVKCPNGIMCSHSLPSPARMLGFDPKVLNRKLKPGDLTENSDAYALVWGRNQTPEVTARLAMAWDTKVFVCGHQKADMGYETKADNMLIIASNHGHGMVLPIRLDEKYELSDLMVRCVPLAGVML
;
A
#
# COMPACT_ATOMS: atom_id res chain seq x y z
N MET A 1 -2.58 -5.99 31.70
CA MET A 1 -4.06 -6.11 31.60
C MET A 1 -4.37 -6.41 30.16
N SER A 2 -4.74 -7.64 29.80
CA SER A 2 -5.06 -7.98 28.42
C SER A 2 -6.37 -7.30 28.05
N ASN A 3 -6.31 -6.25 27.25
CA ASN A 3 -7.49 -5.68 26.64
C ASN A 3 -7.98 -6.71 25.62
N THR A 4 -8.87 -7.61 26.05
CA THR A 4 -9.55 -8.57 25.18
C THR A 4 -10.64 -7.83 24.41
N SER A 5 -10.25 -6.85 23.61
CA SER A 5 -11.13 -6.29 22.59
C SER A 5 -11.34 -7.37 21.53
N LYS A 6 -12.60 -7.65 21.20
CA LYS A 6 -12.97 -8.52 20.07
C LYS A 6 -12.16 -8.12 18.82
N PRO A 7 -11.58 -9.07 18.07
CA PRO A 7 -10.77 -8.73 16.90
C PRO A 7 -11.63 -8.01 15.86
N LEU A 8 -11.15 -6.85 15.40
CA LEU A 8 -11.86 -5.94 14.49
C LEU A 8 -12.14 -6.64 13.16
N ARG A 9 -13.39 -6.70 12.74
CA ARG A 9 -13.78 -7.19 11.42
C ARG A 9 -14.15 -6.04 10.50
N ILE A 10 -14.32 -6.33 9.21
CA ILE A 10 -14.73 -5.30 8.24
C ILE A 10 -16.10 -4.70 8.61
N GLU A 11 -17.01 -5.49 9.20
CA GLU A 11 -18.31 -5.00 9.64
C GLU A 11 -18.17 -3.99 10.79
N ASP A 12 -17.13 -4.13 11.63
CA ASP A 12 -16.84 -3.17 12.69
C ASP A 12 -16.32 -1.84 12.08
N LEU A 13 -15.51 -1.89 11.02
CA LEU A 13 -15.06 -0.68 10.29
C LEU A 13 -16.22 0.09 9.65
N GLU A 14 -17.20 -0.62 9.08
CA GLU A 14 -18.39 0.01 8.48
C GLU A 14 -19.26 0.75 9.50
N SER A 15 -19.19 0.35 10.77
CA SER A 15 -19.91 0.99 11.87
C SER A 15 -19.19 2.20 12.48
N MET A 16 -17.90 2.39 12.17
CA MET A 16 -17.12 3.51 12.70
C MET A 16 -17.54 4.83 12.03
N ASN A 17 -17.82 5.86 12.84
CA ASN A 17 -18.02 7.21 12.33
C ASN A 17 -16.68 7.89 12.01
N LEU A 18 -16.03 7.45 10.94
CA LEU A 18 -14.74 7.99 10.48
C LEU A 18 -14.82 9.42 9.89
N GLN A 19 -16.02 10.00 9.83
CA GLN A 19 -16.22 11.42 9.49
C GLN A 19 -16.21 12.31 10.75
N ASN A 20 -16.24 11.73 11.95
CA ASN A 20 -15.96 12.47 13.16
C ASN A 20 -14.45 12.80 13.22
N PRO A 21 -14.06 14.09 13.32
CA PRO A 21 -12.65 14.49 13.29
C PRO A 21 -11.82 13.89 14.42
N ASP A 22 -12.36 13.78 15.63
CA ASP A 22 -11.62 13.22 16.77
C ASP A 22 -11.34 11.72 16.55
N VAL A 23 -12.32 10.98 16.02
CA VAL A 23 -12.17 9.56 15.68
C VAL A 23 -11.16 9.37 14.55
N ALA A 24 -11.21 10.22 13.52
CA ALA A 24 -10.28 10.18 12.39
C ALA A 24 -8.84 10.47 12.83
N LEU A 25 -8.63 11.51 13.65
CA LEU A 25 -7.32 11.87 14.22
C LEU A 25 -6.75 10.75 15.07
N GLU A 26 -7.52 10.20 16.01
CA GLU A 26 -7.05 9.09 16.86
C GLU A 26 -6.68 7.87 15.99
N THR A 27 -7.50 7.57 14.98
CA THR A 27 -7.28 6.45 14.06
C THR A 27 -5.97 6.61 13.29
N LEU A 28 -5.74 7.77 12.68
CA LEU A 28 -4.52 8.06 11.91
C LEU A 28 -3.28 8.04 12.81
N GLN A 29 -3.36 8.61 14.01
CA GLN A 29 -2.27 8.59 14.98
C GLN A 29 -1.90 7.17 15.40
N ARG A 30 -2.90 6.35 15.79
CA ARG A 30 -2.67 4.95 16.18
C ARG A 30 -2.12 4.11 15.02
N ALA A 31 -2.58 4.35 13.80
CA ALA A 31 -2.07 3.67 12.62
C ALA A 31 -0.62 4.07 12.30
N THR A 32 -0.28 5.34 12.49
CA THR A 32 1.08 5.87 12.35
C THR A 32 2.03 5.22 13.34
N GLU A 33 1.64 5.14 14.62
CA GLU A 33 2.38 4.42 15.65
C GLU A 33 2.52 2.94 15.31
N ALA A 34 1.43 2.29 14.86
CA ALA A 34 1.45 0.89 14.45
C ALA A 34 2.37 0.64 13.23
N ASN A 35 2.52 1.60 12.32
CA ASN A 35 3.49 1.51 11.23
C ASN A 35 4.93 1.59 11.74
N TRP A 36 5.22 2.50 12.67
CA TRP A 36 6.57 2.65 13.23
C TRP A 36 6.97 1.50 14.15
N ASN A 37 6.03 0.97 14.92
CA ASN A 37 6.25 -0.06 15.93
C ASN A 37 5.98 -1.48 15.44
N ASN A 38 5.64 -1.67 14.15
CA ASN A 38 5.45 -3.00 13.56
C ASN A 38 6.67 -3.89 13.82
N ALA A 39 6.46 -5.04 14.45
CA ALA A 39 7.51 -5.97 14.87
C ALA A 39 8.39 -6.47 13.72
N TYR A 40 7.87 -6.46 12.49
CA TYR A 40 8.57 -6.88 11.29
C TYR A 40 9.32 -5.73 10.60
N ARG A 41 9.15 -4.48 11.03
CA ARG A 41 9.82 -3.33 10.40
C ARG A 41 11.32 -3.33 10.67
N LYS A 42 12.11 -3.16 9.61
CA LYS A 42 13.54 -2.90 9.59
C LYS A 42 13.82 -1.74 8.63
N GLY A 43 14.08 -0.56 9.19
CA GLY A 43 14.25 0.65 8.38
C GLY A 43 12.94 1.05 7.68
N SER A 44 12.95 0.97 6.34
CA SER A 44 11.79 1.29 5.49
C SER A 44 11.16 0.05 4.87
N THR A 45 11.52 -1.15 5.36
CA THR A 45 11.01 -2.42 4.85
C THR A 45 10.45 -3.27 5.99
N ALA A 46 9.38 -4.03 5.74
CA ALA A 46 8.95 -5.09 6.66
C ALA A 46 9.56 -6.43 6.22
N HIS A 47 10.11 -7.20 7.17
CA HIS A 47 10.69 -8.51 6.93
C HIS A 47 9.79 -9.57 7.57
N LEU A 48 9.02 -10.27 6.74
CA LEU A 48 8.02 -11.24 7.21
C LEU A 48 8.64 -12.51 7.79
N PRO A 49 7.91 -13.24 8.66
CA PRO A 49 8.38 -14.47 9.26
C PRO A 49 8.49 -15.61 8.23
N ALA A 50 9.20 -16.69 8.60
CA ALA A 50 9.42 -17.86 7.74
C ALA A 50 8.16 -18.68 7.45
N THR A 51 7.10 -18.48 8.22
CA THR A 51 5.84 -19.23 8.13
C THR A 51 4.67 -18.26 8.20
N GLY A 52 3.53 -18.67 7.66
CA GLY A 52 2.31 -17.87 7.66
C GLY A 52 1.74 -17.71 6.25
N ASN A 53 0.65 -16.96 6.16
CA ASN A 53 -0.02 -16.67 4.91
C ASN A 53 0.04 -15.17 4.65
N LEU A 54 0.28 -14.79 3.41
CA LEU A 54 0.30 -13.40 2.98
C LEU A 54 -0.69 -13.22 1.84
N LEU A 55 -1.59 -12.24 1.98
CA LEU A 55 -2.41 -11.74 0.90
C LEU A 55 -1.76 -10.46 0.34
N ILE A 56 -1.35 -10.49 -0.92
CA ILE A 56 -0.74 -9.37 -1.62
C ILE A 56 -1.81 -8.71 -2.51
N THR A 57 -1.90 -7.39 -2.46
CA THR A 57 -2.76 -6.60 -3.35
C THR A 57 -1.92 -5.88 -4.39
N GLY A 58 -2.59 -5.31 -5.39
CA GLY A 58 -2.09 -4.22 -6.21
C GLY A 58 -2.65 -2.88 -5.76
N ASP A 59 -2.70 -1.94 -6.69
CA ASP A 59 -3.24 -0.58 -6.51
C ASP A 59 -4.74 -0.64 -6.19
N LEU A 60 -5.22 0.27 -5.33
CA LEU A 60 -6.61 0.26 -4.84
C LEU A 60 -7.44 1.48 -5.26
N HIS A 61 -6.88 2.68 -5.33
CA HIS A 61 -7.51 3.90 -5.85
C HIS A 61 -8.98 4.10 -5.42
N ASP A 62 -9.23 4.20 -4.12
CA ASP A 62 -10.58 4.36 -3.52
C ASP A 62 -11.59 3.25 -3.85
N HIS A 63 -11.14 2.06 -4.26
CA HIS A 63 -12.05 0.96 -4.59
C HIS A 63 -12.58 0.24 -3.34
N SER A 64 -13.40 0.95 -2.56
CA SER A 64 -13.92 0.55 -1.25
C SER A 64 -14.59 -0.84 -1.22
N TYR A 65 -15.30 -1.23 -2.28
CA TYR A 65 -15.90 -2.56 -2.39
C TYR A 65 -14.84 -3.69 -2.36
N PHE A 66 -13.75 -3.50 -3.10
CA PHE A 66 -12.68 -4.49 -3.14
C PHE A 66 -11.83 -4.46 -1.89
N PHE A 67 -11.62 -3.30 -1.28
CA PHE A 67 -11.02 -3.22 0.04
C PHE A 67 -11.78 -4.07 1.07
N ALA A 68 -13.11 -4.02 1.08
CA ALA A 68 -13.92 -4.84 1.99
C ALA A 68 -13.73 -6.34 1.74
N MET A 69 -13.67 -6.77 0.48
CA MET A 69 -13.42 -8.17 0.12
C MET A 69 -12.01 -8.62 0.48
N ILE A 70 -11.01 -7.78 0.25
CA ILE A 70 -9.62 -8.01 0.66
C ILE A 70 -9.55 -8.24 2.17
N CYS A 71 -10.21 -7.39 2.97
CA CYS A 71 -10.25 -7.54 4.43
C CYS A 71 -10.88 -8.88 4.85
N LYS A 72 -11.96 -9.32 4.18
CA LYS A 72 -12.58 -10.63 4.43
C LYS A 72 -11.67 -11.79 4.03
N MET A 73 -11.02 -11.71 2.87
CA MET A 73 -10.11 -12.75 2.36
C MET A 73 -8.86 -12.89 3.22
N ALA A 74 -8.32 -11.79 3.73
CA ALA A 74 -7.13 -11.79 4.57
C ALA A 74 -7.32 -12.54 5.90
N LYS A 75 -8.57 -12.64 6.39
CA LYS A 75 -8.93 -13.42 7.59
C LYS A 75 -8.03 -13.13 8.80
N LEU A 76 -7.56 -11.90 8.96
CA LEU A 76 -6.56 -11.53 9.98
C LEU A 76 -6.98 -11.92 11.41
N HIS A 77 -8.27 -11.77 11.72
CA HIS A 77 -8.87 -12.15 13.01
C HIS A 77 -8.78 -13.64 13.36
N LYS A 78 -8.43 -14.52 12.40
CA LYS A 78 -8.36 -15.97 12.62
C LYS A 78 -7.04 -16.41 13.22
N HIS A 79 -5.93 -15.77 12.87
CA HIS A 79 -4.60 -16.17 13.33
C HIS A 79 -3.60 -15.02 13.16
N PRO A 80 -2.64 -14.81 14.10
CA PRO A 80 -1.61 -13.77 13.99
C PRO A 80 -0.67 -13.96 12.78
N ASP A 81 -0.54 -15.17 12.24
CA ASP A 81 0.29 -15.48 11.06
C ASP A 81 -0.41 -15.18 9.72
N GLN A 82 -1.57 -14.51 9.74
CA GLN A 82 -2.20 -13.97 8.53
C GLN A 82 -1.66 -12.56 8.31
N HIS A 83 -1.15 -12.28 7.12
CA HIS A 83 -0.63 -10.96 6.75
C HIS A 83 -1.33 -10.41 5.52
N LEU A 84 -1.38 -9.09 5.42
CA LEU A 84 -1.97 -8.36 4.31
C LEU A 84 -1.06 -7.21 3.90
N ILE A 85 -0.83 -7.06 2.60
CA ILE A 85 -0.21 -5.86 2.01
C ILE A 85 -1.30 -4.99 1.40
N LEU A 86 -1.20 -3.67 1.59
CA LEU A 86 -2.05 -2.66 0.96
C LEU A 86 -1.16 -1.54 0.40
N HIS A 87 -1.52 -0.96 -0.75
CA HIS A 87 -0.85 0.22 -1.30
C HIS A 87 -1.71 0.95 -2.33
N GLU A 88 -1.36 2.22 -2.58
CA GLU A 88 -2.04 3.14 -3.50
C GLU A 88 -3.55 3.20 -3.25
N LEU A 89 -3.90 3.72 -2.08
CA LEU A 89 -5.26 3.75 -1.52
C LEU A 89 -6.07 4.96 -2.03
N ILE A 90 -5.41 6.08 -2.29
CA ILE A 90 -6.09 7.36 -2.58
C ILE A 90 -6.17 7.65 -4.09
N HIS A 91 -6.87 8.74 -4.43
CA HIS A 91 -7.01 9.27 -5.78
C HIS A 91 -7.72 8.29 -6.72
N GLY A 92 -8.99 7.99 -6.40
CA GLY A 92 -9.88 7.22 -7.25
C GLY A 92 -10.22 7.90 -8.57
N GLU A 93 -10.80 7.15 -9.51
CA GLU A 93 -11.18 7.70 -10.83
C GLU A 93 -12.40 8.63 -10.78
N HIS A 94 -13.23 8.51 -9.74
CA HIS A 94 -14.52 9.18 -9.65
C HIS A 94 -14.49 10.30 -8.62
N LEU A 95 -14.64 11.54 -9.10
CA LEU A 95 -14.83 12.72 -8.25
C LEU A 95 -16.32 12.98 -8.03
N VAL A 96 -16.65 13.54 -6.88
CA VAL A 96 -18.01 14.01 -6.55
C VAL A 96 -17.94 15.51 -6.34
N ASN A 97 -18.63 16.28 -7.18
CA ASN A 97 -18.52 17.76 -7.20
C ASN A 97 -17.06 18.24 -7.30
N ASN A 98 -16.26 17.60 -8.15
CA ASN A 98 -14.81 17.84 -8.32
C ASN A 98 -13.94 17.52 -7.08
N MET A 99 -14.51 16.95 -6.02
CA MET A 99 -13.77 16.52 -4.83
C MET A 99 -13.46 15.02 -4.89
N ASP A 100 -12.29 14.66 -4.37
CA ASP A 100 -11.84 13.29 -4.16
C ASP A 100 -12.09 12.91 -2.69
N PHE A 101 -12.95 11.91 -2.48
CA PHE A 101 -13.32 11.43 -1.13
C PHE A 101 -12.54 10.20 -0.67
N SER A 102 -11.44 9.87 -1.35
CA SER A 102 -10.60 8.71 -1.05
C SER A 102 -9.90 8.77 0.31
N VAL A 103 -9.92 9.94 0.99
CA VAL A 103 -9.59 10.05 2.42
C VAL A 103 -10.39 9.05 3.27
N ARG A 104 -11.62 8.73 2.87
CA ARG A 104 -12.46 7.72 3.55
C ARG A 104 -11.83 6.33 3.50
N LEU A 105 -11.32 5.91 2.34
CA LEU A 105 -10.61 4.63 2.24
C LEU A 105 -9.28 4.67 3.01
N LEU A 106 -8.55 5.79 2.94
CA LEU A 106 -7.30 5.95 3.67
C LEU A 106 -7.49 5.76 5.18
N ILE A 107 -8.51 6.41 5.78
CA ILE A 107 -8.80 6.28 7.21
C ILE A 107 -9.30 4.87 7.55
N LYS A 108 -10.07 4.20 6.67
CA LYS A 108 -10.46 2.79 6.87
C LYS A 108 -9.25 1.86 6.90
N ALA A 109 -8.30 2.04 5.97
CA ALA A 109 -7.06 1.28 5.96
C ALA A 109 -6.19 1.57 7.20
N ALA A 110 -6.15 2.82 7.64
CA ALA A 110 -5.50 3.22 8.90
C ALA A 110 -6.13 2.51 10.12
N ALA A 111 -7.46 2.49 10.22
CA ALA A 111 -8.16 1.75 11.28
C ALA A 111 -7.83 0.25 11.26
N PHE A 112 -7.78 -0.35 10.08
CA PHE A 112 -7.40 -1.76 9.93
C PHE A 112 -5.95 -2.00 10.38
N LYS A 113 -5.03 -1.12 10.00
CA LYS A 113 -3.63 -1.14 10.46
C LYS A 113 -3.51 -1.00 11.98
N ALA A 114 -4.26 -0.06 12.58
CA ALA A 114 -4.25 0.16 14.02
C ALA A 114 -4.77 -1.06 14.80
N ALA A 115 -5.73 -1.80 14.24
CA ALA A 115 -6.25 -3.02 14.85
C ALA A 115 -5.35 -4.25 14.65
N TYR A 116 -4.57 -4.28 13.58
CA TYR A 116 -3.72 -5.39 13.17
C TYR A 116 -2.26 -4.95 12.92
N PRO A 117 -1.57 -4.41 13.95
CA PRO A 117 -0.32 -3.67 13.79
C PRO A 117 0.79 -4.49 13.13
N ASP A 118 0.90 -5.79 13.42
CA ASP A 118 1.97 -6.65 12.87
C ASP A 118 1.51 -7.47 11.65
N GLN A 119 0.22 -7.45 11.33
CA GLN A 119 -0.37 -8.24 10.25
C GLN A 119 -0.62 -7.42 8.98
N VAL A 120 -0.97 -6.14 9.12
CA VAL A 120 -1.20 -5.23 7.98
C VAL A 120 0.06 -4.41 7.69
N HIS A 121 0.51 -4.49 6.44
CA HIS A 121 1.70 -3.81 5.93
C HIS A 121 1.29 -2.85 4.82
N ILE A 122 1.32 -1.54 5.11
CA ILE A 122 0.94 -0.52 4.14
C ILE A 122 2.20 0.01 3.47
N MET A 123 2.29 -0.17 2.15
CA MET A 123 3.39 0.36 1.35
C MET A 123 3.03 1.74 0.80
N LEU A 124 4.03 2.61 0.72
CA LEU A 124 3.96 3.92 0.12
C LEU A 124 3.75 3.75 -1.40
N GLY A 125 2.63 4.26 -1.91
CA GLY A 125 2.40 4.42 -3.33
C GLY A 125 2.93 5.76 -3.85
N ASN A 126 3.00 5.89 -5.18
CA ASN A 126 3.33 7.16 -5.81
C ASN A 126 2.25 8.22 -5.56
N HIS A 127 0.97 7.82 -5.46
CA HIS A 127 -0.14 8.73 -5.15
C HIS A 127 -0.08 9.25 -3.71
N GLU A 128 0.23 8.42 -2.71
CA GLU A 128 0.45 8.92 -1.35
C GLU A 128 1.67 9.85 -1.28
N LEU A 129 2.77 9.50 -1.97
CA LEU A 129 3.93 10.39 -2.02
C LEU A 129 3.59 11.72 -2.70
N ALA A 130 2.83 11.71 -3.80
CA ALA A 130 2.37 12.91 -4.51
C ALA A 130 1.53 13.82 -3.61
N GLN A 131 0.62 13.22 -2.82
CA GLN A 131 -0.19 13.93 -1.84
C GLN A 131 0.67 14.58 -0.74
N LEU A 132 1.66 13.85 -0.22
CA LEU A 132 2.57 14.36 0.81
C LEU A 132 3.41 15.56 0.32
N ILE A 133 3.91 15.51 -0.91
CA ILE A 133 4.78 16.56 -1.47
C ILE A 133 4.01 17.69 -2.17
N GLY A 134 2.71 17.53 -2.39
CA GLY A 134 1.88 18.50 -3.07
C GLY A 134 2.03 18.53 -4.59
N THR A 135 2.53 17.46 -5.23
CA THR A 135 2.77 17.41 -6.68
C THR A 135 1.88 16.36 -7.35
N GLY A 136 0.60 16.70 -7.53
CA GLY A 136 -0.40 15.83 -8.14
C GLY A 136 -0.33 15.76 -9.67
N THR A 137 -0.99 14.74 -10.24
CA THR A 137 -1.30 14.74 -11.67
C THR A 137 -2.56 15.55 -11.94
N PHE A 138 -2.57 16.30 -13.04
CA PHE A 138 -3.75 17.03 -13.50
C PHE A 138 -4.69 16.10 -14.28
N LYS A 139 -5.96 16.04 -13.88
CA LYS A 139 -7.04 15.41 -14.64
C LYS A 139 -8.20 16.40 -14.76
N ALA A 140 -8.69 16.61 -15.99
CA ALA A 140 -9.84 17.48 -16.28
C ALA A 140 -9.75 18.93 -15.73
N GLY A 141 -8.54 19.47 -15.56
CA GLY A 141 -8.31 20.84 -15.08
C GLY A 141 -8.13 21.00 -13.56
N THR A 142 -8.27 19.92 -12.80
CA THR A 142 -8.02 19.89 -11.35
C THR A 142 -6.86 18.94 -11.03
N SER A 143 -5.97 19.34 -10.12
CA SER A 143 -4.96 18.43 -9.58
C SER A 143 -5.64 17.41 -8.67
N ASN A 144 -5.31 16.12 -8.77
CA ASN A 144 -5.90 15.12 -7.85
C ASN A 144 -5.60 15.45 -6.37
N VAL A 145 -4.49 16.11 -6.09
CA VAL A 145 -4.12 16.57 -4.74
C VAL A 145 -5.05 17.67 -4.27
N ASP A 146 -5.37 18.65 -5.12
CA ASP A 146 -6.30 19.73 -4.77
C ASP A 146 -7.71 19.16 -4.54
N ALA A 147 -8.17 18.26 -5.43
CA ALA A 147 -9.46 17.59 -5.26
C ALA A 147 -9.53 16.77 -3.96
N PHE A 148 -8.43 16.13 -3.54
CA PHE A 148 -8.36 15.41 -2.28
C PHE A 148 -8.42 16.35 -1.09
N ASN A 149 -7.67 17.46 -1.15
CA ASN A 149 -7.70 18.48 -0.10
C ASN A 149 -9.10 19.09 0.04
N ASP A 150 -9.76 19.44 -1.06
CA ASP A 150 -11.14 19.91 -1.05
C ASP A 150 -12.09 18.87 -0.42
N GLY A 151 -11.85 17.58 -0.68
CA GLY A 151 -12.61 16.47 -0.08
C GLY A 151 -12.39 16.33 1.43
N VAL A 152 -11.17 16.55 1.92
CA VAL A 152 -10.85 16.61 3.37
C VAL A 152 -11.54 17.82 3.99
N ASP A 153 -11.38 19.00 3.40
CA ASP A 153 -11.98 20.25 3.84
C ASP A 153 -13.51 20.16 3.95
N TYR A 154 -14.13 19.53 2.95
CA TYR A 154 -15.56 19.30 2.93
C TYR A 154 -16.05 18.38 4.06
N ILE A 155 -15.29 17.32 4.39
CA ILE A 155 -15.70 16.36 5.42
C ILE A 155 -15.47 16.94 6.83
N PHE A 156 -14.34 17.60 7.07
CA PHE A 156 -13.88 17.92 8.43
C PHE A 156 -13.98 19.41 8.80
N GLY A 157 -14.30 20.29 7.85
CA GLY A 157 -14.55 21.71 8.10
C GLY A 157 -13.40 22.39 8.84
N ASP A 158 -13.68 23.00 9.98
CA ASP A 158 -12.71 23.76 10.77
C ASP A 158 -11.56 22.90 11.34
N ARG A 159 -11.66 21.56 11.29
CA ARG A 159 -10.63 20.62 11.79
C ARG A 159 -9.74 20.05 10.67
N SER A 160 -9.90 20.50 9.44
CA SER A 160 -9.24 19.88 8.26
C SER A 160 -7.72 20.02 8.29
N ASP A 161 -7.19 21.13 8.78
CA ASP A 161 -5.73 21.32 8.95
C ASP A 161 -5.10 20.22 9.82
N GLU A 162 -5.75 19.87 10.94
CA GLU A 162 -5.27 18.81 11.82
C GLU A 162 -5.32 17.43 11.15
N ILE A 163 -6.37 17.20 10.35
CA ILE A 163 -6.53 15.95 9.58
C ILE A 163 -5.44 15.86 8.51
N HIS A 164 -5.12 16.94 7.80
CA HIS A 164 -4.04 16.98 6.83
C HIS A 164 -2.69 16.66 7.46
N VAL A 165 -2.39 17.23 8.62
CA VAL A 165 -1.17 16.90 9.37
C VAL A 165 -1.14 15.41 9.73
N ALA A 166 -2.23 14.86 10.27
CA ALA A 166 -2.30 13.45 10.63
C ALA A 166 -2.20 12.50 9.42
N ILE A 167 -2.76 12.88 8.27
CA ILE A 167 -2.60 12.15 7.00
C ILE A 167 -1.13 12.15 6.57
N ASN A 168 -0.45 13.29 6.62
CA ASN A 168 0.96 13.41 6.23
C ASN A 168 1.87 12.59 7.15
N ASP A 169 1.63 12.59 8.45
CA ASP A 169 2.34 11.74 9.42
C ASP A 169 2.13 10.25 9.12
N PHE A 170 0.89 9.87 8.80
CA PHE A 170 0.56 8.51 8.43
C PHE A 170 1.26 8.07 7.14
N ILE A 171 1.21 8.88 6.07
CA ILE A 171 1.90 8.61 4.81
C ILE A 171 3.42 8.49 5.02
N THR A 172 4.02 9.41 5.79
CA THR A 172 5.46 9.41 6.12
C THR A 172 5.88 8.13 6.85
N SER A 173 4.95 7.49 7.56
CA SER A 173 5.20 6.23 8.27
C SER A 173 5.11 4.97 7.39
N MET A 174 4.63 5.04 6.15
CA MET A 174 4.45 3.86 5.30
C MET A 174 5.78 3.16 4.95
N LEU A 175 5.70 1.91 4.51
CA LEU A 175 6.85 1.10 4.10
C LEU A 175 7.19 1.36 2.64
N LEU A 176 8.46 1.27 2.26
CA LEU A 176 8.86 1.23 0.85
C LEU A 176 8.75 -0.18 0.24
N ALA A 177 8.86 -1.21 1.07
CA ALA A 177 8.80 -2.60 0.61
C ALA A 177 8.42 -3.57 1.73
N VAL A 178 8.02 -4.78 1.33
CA VAL A 178 7.85 -5.94 2.21
C VAL A 178 8.68 -7.10 1.63
N LYS A 179 9.61 -7.62 2.42
CA LYS A 179 10.49 -8.74 2.05
C LYS A 179 10.00 -10.03 2.69
N CYS A 180 9.84 -11.06 1.88
CA CYS A 180 9.50 -12.41 2.30
C CYS A 180 10.75 -13.30 2.32
N PRO A 181 10.86 -14.25 3.26
CA PRO A 181 12.04 -15.13 3.37
C PRO A 181 12.15 -16.15 2.22
N ASN A 182 11.07 -16.38 1.47
CA ASN A 182 11.07 -17.26 0.30
C ASN A 182 11.62 -16.62 -0.99
N GLY A 183 12.13 -15.38 -0.90
CA GLY A 183 12.74 -14.66 -2.01
C GLY A 183 11.77 -13.76 -2.79
N ILE A 184 10.54 -13.58 -2.31
CA ILE A 184 9.61 -12.57 -2.85
C ILE A 184 9.87 -11.22 -2.19
N MET A 185 9.87 -10.15 -3.00
CA MET A 185 9.86 -8.79 -2.51
C MET A 185 8.70 -8.02 -3.11
N CYS A 186 7.89 -7.42 -2.24
CA CYS A 186 6.82 -6.53 -2.64
C CYS A 186 7.28 -5.08 -2.48
N SER A 187 7.02 -4.26 -3.48
CA SER A 187 7.14 -2.80 -3.42
C SER A 187 6.12 -2.23 -4.39
N HIS A 188 5.63 -1.01 -4.19
CA HIS A 188 4.62 -0.47 -5.09
C HIS A 188 5.13 -0.35 -6.54
N SER A 189 6.41 0.03 -6.72
CA SER A 189 7.12 -0.10 -8.00
C SER A 189 8.62 -0.34 -7.77
N LEU A 190 9.42 -0.22 -8.84
CA LEU A 190 10.89 -0.25 -8.88
C LEU A 190 11.41 0.94 -9.68
N PRO A 191 12.67 1.39 -9.51
CA PRO A 191 13.26 2.44 -10.33
C PRO A 191 13.19 2.13 -11.84
N SER A 192 13.01 3.18 -12.65
CA SER A 192 13.13 3.06 -14.11
C SER A 192 14.59 2.89 -14.53
N PRO A 193 14.87 2.35 -15.73
CA PRO A 193 16.25 2.21 -16.23
C PRO A 193 17.06 3.51 -16.15
N ALA A 194 16.43 4.64 -16.49
CA ALA A 194 17.08 5.96 -16.47
C ALA A 194 17.50 6.42 -15.07
N ARG A 195 16.87 5.91 -14.00
CA ARG A 195 17.17 6.25 -12.61
C ARG A 195 18.21 5.33 -11.97
N MET A 196 18.52 4.18 -12.60
CA MET A 196 19.40 3.17 -12.00
C MET A 196 20.85 3.62 -11.78
N LEU A 197 21.35 4.61 -12.52
CA LEU A 197 22.73 5.07 -12.34
C LEU A 197 22.92 5.75 -10.97
N GLY A 198 21.95 6.55 -10.53
CA GLY A 198 22.01 7.31 -9.28
C GLY A 198 21.25 6.70 -8.10
N PHE A 199 20.51 5.60 -8.32
CA PHE A 199 19.68 4.98 -7.29
C PHE A 199 20.52 4.27 -6.21
N ASP A 200 20.30 4.60 -4.94
CA ASP A 200 20.87 3.89 -3.80
C ASP A 200 19.91 2.81 -3.26
N PRO A 201 20.17 1.51 -3.50
CA PRO A 201 19.33 0.43 -2.99
C PRO A 201 19.31 0.33 -1.45
N LYS A 202 20.22 1.02 -0.74
CA LYS A 202 20.27 1.02 0.73
C LYS A 202 19.21 1.89 1.37
N VAL A 203 18.45 2.70 0.61
CA VAL A 203 17.32 3.49 1.13
C VAL A 203 16.34 2.63 1.95
N LEU A 204 16.17 1.36 1.56
CA LEU A 204 15.30 0.39 2.24
C LEU A 204 15.78 -0.01 3.65
N ASN A 205 17.10 -0.01 3.87
CA ASN A 205 17.72 -0.54 5.09
C ASN A 205 17.72 0.43 6.27
N ARG A 206 17.16 1.63 6.10
CA ARG A 206 17.14 2.70 7.11
C ARG A 206 15.77 3.36 7.17
N LYS A 207 15.49 4.05 8.27
CA LYS A 207 14.31 4.91 8.37
C LYS A 207 14.41 6.05 7.34
N LEU A 208 13.29 6.36 6.68
CA LEU A 208 13.19 7.52 5.79
C LEU A 208 13.37 8.80 6.58
N LYS A 209 14.10 9.73 5.97
CA LYS A 209 14.26 11.11 6.39
C LYS A 209 13.40 11.99 5.49
N PRO A 210 13.07 13.22 5.89
CA PRO A 210 12.29 14.13 5.03
C PRO A 210 12.85 14.28 3.61
N GLY A 211 14.18 14.33 3.45
CA GLY A 211 14.82 14.41 2.12
C GLY A 211 14.70 13.14 1.25
N ASP A 212 14.24 12.03 1.81
CA ASP A 212 13.91 10.83 1.04
C ASP A 212 12.48 10.86 0.50
N LEU A 213 11.66 11.79 0.95
CA LEU A 213 10.25 11.93 0.58
C LEU A 213 10.04 13.19 -0.26
N THR A 214 10.96 13.44 -1.19
CA THR A 214 10.91 14.56 -2.14
C THR A 214 10.97 14.03 -3.56
N GLU A 215 10.63 14.88 -4.53
CA GLU A 215 10.94 14.61 -5.93
C GLU A 215 12.41 14.21 -6.12
N ASN A 216 12.66 13.32 -7.08
CA ASN A 216 14.00 12.85 -7.45
C ASN A 216 14.79 12.11 -6.36
N SER A 217 14.23 11.85 -5.18
CA SER A 217 14.82 10.98 -4.17
C SER A 217 14.83 9.50 -4.59
N ASP A 218 15.52 8.65 -3.83
CA ASP A 218 15.50 7.20 -4.05
C ASP A 218 14.13 6.59 -3.79
N ALA A 219 13.40 7.07 -2.76
CA ALA A 219 12.03 6.60 -2.51
C ALA A 219 11.10 7.02 -3.65
N TYR A 220 11.24 8.24 -4.16
CA TYR A 220 10.52 8.70 -5.35
C TYR A 220 10.81 7.80 -6.55
N ALA A 221 12.07 7.49 -6.83
CA ALA A 221 12.43 6.59 -7.91
C ALA A 221 11.80 5.20 -7.75
N LEU A 222 11.75 4.68 -6.52
CA LEU A 222 11.16 3.38 -6.20
C LEU A 222 9.65 3.36 -6.47
N VAL A 223 8.90 4.39 -6.08
CA VAL A 223 7.44 4.40 -6.23
C VAL A 223 6.99 4.84 -7.63
N TRP A 224 7.76 5.67 -8.33
CA TRP A 224 7.36 6.21 -9.64
C TRP A 224 7.90 5.47 -10.86
N GLY A 225 8.94 4.64 -10.71
CA GLY A 225 9.61 4.06 -11.86
C GLY A 225 8.70 3.16 -12.71
N ARG A 226 8.93 3.16 -14.02
CA ARG A 226 8.20 2.34 -15.01
C ARG A 226 9.21 1.76 -16.00
N ASN A 227 8.76 0.83 -16.83
CA ASN A 227 9.57 0.27 -17.93
C ASN A 227 10.85 -0.42 -17.47
N GLN A 228 10.76 -1.17 -16.36
CA GLN A 228 11.83 -2.02 -15.86
C GLN A 228 12.23 -3.04 -16.94
N THR A 229 13.53 -3.17 -17.15
CA THR A 229 14.15 -4.16 -18.05
C THR A 229 14.74 -5.32 -17.23
N PRO A 230 15.11 -6.45 -17.85
CA PRO A 230 15.79 -7.54 -17.16
C PRO A 230 17.05 -7.11 -16.41
N GLU A 231 17.82 -6.14 -16.93
CA GLU A 231 19.02 -5.63 -16.27
C GLU A 231 18.68 -4.87 -14.99
N VAL A 232 17.58 -4.10 -14.99
CA VAL A 232 17.09 -3.39 -13.81
C VAL A 232 16.72 -4.40 -12.73
N THR A 233 15.86 -5.37 -13.06
CA THR A 233 15.38 -6.34 -12.07
C THR A 233 16.49 -7.26 -11.60
N ALA A 234 17.44 -7.67 -12.45
CA ALA A 234 18.59 -8.46 -12.05
C ALA A 234 19.52 -7.72 -11.07
N ARG A 235 19.79 -6.43 -11.32
CA ARG A 235 20.62 -5.61 -10.42
C ARG A 235 19.97 -5.45 -9.05
N LEU A 236 18.66 -5.18 -9.01
CA LEU A 236 17.91 -5.03 -7.77
C LEU A 236 17.75 -6.36 -7.03
N ALA A 237 17.49 -7.45 -7.76
CA ALA A 237 17.45 -8.81 -7.22
C ALA A 237 18.75 -9.18 -6.49
N MET A 238 19.90 -8.86 -7.09
CA MET A 238 21.20 -9.04 -6.45
C MET A 238 21.39 -8.13 -5.22
N ALA A 239 21.02 -6.85 -5.33
CA ALA A 239 21.20 -5.89 -4.23
C ALA A 239 20.35 -6.21 -3.00
N TRP A 240 19.16 -6.79 -3.20
CA TRP A 240 18.19 -7.05 -2.14
C TRP A 240 18.01 -8.53 -1.82
N ASP A 241 18.80 -9.42 -2.41
CA ASP A 241 18.68 -10.87 -2.24
C ASP A 241 17.22 -11.31 -2.43
N THR A 242 16.73 -11.06 -3.64
CA THR A 242 15.34 -11.27 -4.08
C THR A 242 15.34 -12.09 -5.36
N LYS A 243 14.35 -12.96 -5.50
CA LYS A 243 14.12 -13.75 -6.71
C LYS A 243 13.05 -13.12 -7.58
N VAL A 244 11.89 -12.83 -7.00
CA VAL A 244 10.71 -12.32 -7.71
C VAL A 244 10.21 -11.04 -7.05
N PHE A 245 9.89 -10.05 -7.87
CA PHE A 245 9.23 -8.82 -7.46
C PHE A 245 7.72 -8.92 -7.68
N VAL A 246 6.94 -8.45 -6.71
CA VAL A 246 5.49 -8.27 -6.85
C VAL A 246 5.18 -6.79 -6.63
N CYS A 247 4.67 -6.12 -7.65
CA CYS A 247 4.43 -4.68 -7.66
C CYS A 247 3.02 -4.33 -8.12
N GLY A 248 2.66 -3.05 -8.04
CA GLY A 248 1.53 -2.48 -8.77
C GLY A 248 2.02 -1.37 -9.71
N HIS A 249 1.42 -0.18 -9.61
CA HIS A 249 1.70 1.07 -10.35
C HIS A 249 1.50 1.02 -11.88
N GLN A 250 1.77 -0.14 -12.47
CA GLN A 250 1.77 -0.37 -13.90
C GLN A 250 0.45 -0.99 -14.34
N LYS A 251 0.06 -0.63 -15.56
CA LYS A 251 -1.20 -1.07 -16.15
C LYS A 251 -1.25 -2.60 -16.21
N ALA A 252 -2.31 -3.17 -15.67
CA ALA A 252 -2.61 -4.60 -15.73
C ALA A 252 -4.11 -4.78 -16.00
N ASP A 253 -4.52 -4.60 -17.27
CA ASP A 253 -5.94 -4.55 -17.67
C ASP A 253 -6.74 -5.79 -17.23
N MET A 254 -6.08 -6.96 -17.22
CA MET A 254 -6.66 -8.24 -16.80
C MET A 254 -6.38 -8.57 -15.33
N GLY A 255 -5.95 -7.60 -14.54
CA GLY A 255 -5.71 -7.69 -13.10
C GLY A 255 -4.28 -8.06 -12.70
N TYR A 256 -3.51 -8.66 -13.60
CA TYR A 256 -2.07 -8.84 -13.42
C TYR A 256 -1.34 -8.81 -14.76
N GLU A 257 -0.04 -8.50 -14.72
CA GLU A 257 0.87 -8.56 -15.86
C GLU A 257 2.25 -9.05 -15.44
N THR A 258 3.03 -9.57 -16.39
CA THR A 258 4.43 -9.91 -16.14
C THR A 258 5.36 -8.92 -16.83
N LYS A 259 6.51 -8.69 -16.22
CA LYS A 259 7.56 -7.84 -16.78
C LYS A 259 8.93 -8.43 -16.49
N ALA A 260 9.84 -8.32 -17.46
CA ALA A 260 11.10 -9.05 -17.42
C ALA A 260 10.86 -10.54 -17.10
N ASP A 261 11.85 -11.21 -16.52
CA ASP A 261 11.75 -12.64 -16.20
C ASP A 261 11.28 -12.92 -14.76
N ASN A 262 11.17 -11.87 -13.93
CA ASN A 262 10.99 -12.03 -12.49
C ASN A 262 10.18 -10.91 -11.80
N MET A 263 9.28 -10.24 -12.52
CA MET A 263 8.40 -9.22 -11.94
C MET A 263 6.94 -9.51 -12.31
N LEU A 264 6.09 -9.57 -11.29
CA LEU A 264 4.64 -9.62 -11.40
C LEU A 264 4.07 -8.25 -11.02
N ILE A 265 3.19 -7.73 -11.84
CA ILE A 265 2.39 -6.54 -11.58
C ILE A 265 0.97 -7.01 -11.24
N ILE A 266 0.37 -6.47 -10.17
CA ILE A 266 -1.01 -6.74 -9.75
C ILE A 266 -1.77 -5.41 -9.72
N ALA A 267 -3.02 -5.43 -10.16
CA ALA A 267 -3.97 -4.34 -9.97
C ALA A 267 -5.17 -4.84 -9.17
N SER A 268 -5.64 -4.05 -8.20
CA SER A 268 -6.78 -4.40 -7.34
C SER A 268 -7.91 -3.35 -7.38
N ASN A 269 -7.86 -2.41 -8.33
CA ASN A 269 -8.67 -1.19 -8.38
C ASN A 269 -9.77 -1.18 -9.46
N HIS A 270 -10.00 -2.28 -10.18
CA HIS A 270 -10.99 -2.32 -11.28
C HIS A 270 -11.65 -3.69 -11.45
N GLY A 271 -12.62 -3.83 -12.36
CA GLY A 271 -13.46 -5.05 -12.48
C GLY A 271 -12.71 -6.38 -12.71
N HIS A 272 -11.48 -6.34 -13.20
CA HIS A 272 -10.57 -7.50 -13.33
C HIS A 272 -9.56 -7.62 -12.19
N GLY A 273 -9.69 -6.80 -11.14
CA GLY A 273 -8.73 -6.68 -10.06
C GLY A 273 -8.48 -8.02 -9.37
N MET A 274 -7.23 -8.25 -9.00
CA MET A 274 -6.74 -9.50 -8.45
C MET A 274 -6.12 -9.29 -7.07
N VAL A 275 -5.96 -10.38 -6.34
CA VAL A 275 -5.08 -10.51 -5.19
C VAL A 275 -4.23 -11.77 -5.33
N LEU A 276 -3.10 -11.82 -4.64
CA LEU A 276 -2.19 -12.95 -4.67
C LEU A 276 -2.01 -13.52 -3.26
N PRO A 277 -2.69 -14.64 -2.93
CA PRO A 277 -2.43 -15.39 -1.71
C PRO A 277 -1.18 -16.27 -1.86
N ILE A 278 -0.25 -16.15 -0.93
CA ILE A 278 0.93 -17.02 -0.85
C ILE A 278 1.12 -17.58 0.57
N ARG A 279 1.91 -18.64 0.65
CA ARG A 279 2.44 -19.19 1.90
C ARG A 279 3.91 -18.83 2.04
N LEU A 280 4.28 -18.28 3.20
CA LEU A 280 5.63 -17.78 3.45
C LEU A 280 6.67 -18.91 3.55
N ASP A 281 6.22 -20.13 3.87
CA ASP A 281 7.05 -21.34 3.97
C ASP A 281 7.18 -22.12 2.64
N GLU A 282 6.51 -21.66 1.58
CA GLU A 282 6.63 -22.22 0.22
C GLU A 282 7.58 -21.38 -0.65
N LYS A 283 8.15 -22.02 -1.68
CA LYS A 283 8.95 -21.35 -2.71
C LYS A 283 8.13 -21.21 -3.99
N TYR A 284 8.36 -20.12 -4.71
CA TYR A 284 7.61 -19.78 -5.91
C TYR A 284 8.54 -19.33 -7.03
N GLU A 285 8.26 -19.79 -8.23
CA GLU A 285 8.68 -19.16 -9.47
C GLU A 285 7.60 -18.18 -9.94
N LEU A 286 7.93 -17.28 -10.88
CA LEU A 286 6.98 -16.27 -11.37
C LEU A 286 5.69 -16.92 -11.92
N SER A 287 5.81 -18.03 -12.65
CA SER A 287 4.67 -18.78 -13.19
C SER A 287 3.73 -19.32 -12.11
N ASP A 288 4.27 -19.73 -10.95
CA ASP A 288 3.46 -20.21 -9.83
C ASP A 288 2.61 -19.08 -9.24
N LEU A 289 3.15 -17.86 -9.20
CA LEU A 289 2.43 -16.69 -8.70
C LEU A 289 1.31 -16.29 -9.66
N MET A 290 1.56 -16.32 -10.97
CA MET A 290 0.54 -15.99 -11.98
C MET A 290 -0.71 -16.87 -11.84
N VAL A 291 -0.53 -18.19 -11.70
CA VAL A 291 -1.66 -19.13 -11.57
C VAL A 291 -2.37 -19.06 -10.22
N ARG A 292 -1.76 -18.41 -9.23
CA ARG A 292 -2.32 -18.20 -7.88
C ARG A 292 -3.09 -16.89 -7.75
N CYS A 293 -3.02 -15.97 -8.71
CA CYS A 293 -3.84 -14.77 -8.72
C CYS A 293 -5.33 -15.13 -8.63
N VAL A 294 -6.03 -14.49 -7.69
CA VAL A 294 -7.46 -14.70 -7.44
C VAL A 294 -8.22 -13.43 -7.82
N PRO A 295 -9.25 -13.52 -8.68
CA PRO A 295 -10.06 -12.38 -9.05
C PRO A 295 -10.89 -11.93 -7.85
N LEU A 296 -10.87 -10.63 -7.57
CA LEU A 296 -11.68 -10.03 -6.53
C LEU A 296 -13.16 -10.18 -6.89
N ALA A 297 -13.59 -9.78 -8.09
CA ALA A 297 -15.01 -9.80 -8.49
C ALA A 297 -15.74 -11.17 -8.31
N GLY A 298 -15.01 -12.29 -8.23
CA GLY A 298 -15.57 -13.62 -7.97
C GLY A 298 -15.78 -13.98 -6.49
N VAL A 299 -15.38 -13.11 -5.55
CA VAL A 299 -15.47 -13.36 -4.11
C VAL A 299 -16.83 -12.90 -3.60
N MET A 300 -17.69 -13.85 -3.22
CA MET A 300 -18.99 -13.55 -2.61
C MET A 300 -18.80 -13.05 -1.16
N LEU A 301 -19.52 -11.97 -0.81
CA LEU A 301 -19.53 -11.36 0.52
C LEU A 301 -20.32 -12.18 1.55
#